data_AF-A0A0J6S4N7-F1
#
_entry.id   AF-A0A0J6S4N7-F1
#
_cell.length_a   1.000
_cell.length_b   1.000
_cell.length_c   1.000
_cell.angle_alpha   90.00
_cell.angle_beta   90.00
_cell.angle_gamma   90.00
#
_symmetry.space_group_name_H-M   'P 1'
#
loop_
_entity.id
_entity.type
_entity.pdbx_description
1 polymer ?
#
loop_
_entity_poly.entity_id
_entity_poly.type
_entity_poly.pdbx_seq_one_letter_code
_entity_poly.pdbx_strand_id
1 'polypeptide(L)'
;MIDPRLTIRRIASIVAEDMGTTLVLMKGAGRKSEDVWPRQVAMYLAHHHLGKSLPEIGRFFGNRDHTTVLHAVRAVTEKAKMDEGLAGRLKALGGLIDAAEAALSVEASIPPEPELVPHPAPPVPVAVLTAPLPATDEPAAR
;
A
#
# COMPACT_ATOMS: atom_id res chain seq x y z
N MET A 1 21.89 -5.09 7.79
CA MET A 1 21.43 -5.63 6.50
C MET A 1 19.92 -5.40 6.47
N ILE A 2 19.36 -4.86 5.39
CA ILE A 2 17.91 -4.62 5.29
C ILE A 2 17.31 -5.92 4.76
N ASP A 3 16.62 -6.66 5.62
CA ASP A 3 16.01 -7.93 5.25
C ASP A 3 14.87 -7.71 4.24
N PRO A 4 14.94 -8.30 3.03
CA PRO A 4 13.93 -8.10 1.97
C PRO A 4 12.55 -8.73 2.30
N ARG A 5 12.40 -9.36 3.47
CA ARG A 5 11.19 -10.08 3.90
C ARG A 5 10.22 -9.20 4.69
N LEU A 6 10.70 -8.15 5.35
CA LEU A 6 9.83 -7.17 6.01
C LEU A 6 9.41 -6.11 5.00
N THR A 7 8.10 -5.95 4.78
CA THR A 7 7.55 -5.04 3.75
C THR A 7 6.68 -3.95 4.35
N ILE A 8 6.57 -2.81 3.65
CA ILE A 8 5.70 -1.69 4.04
C ILE A 8 4.25 -2.19 4.22
N ARG A 9 3.83 -3.16 3.39
CA ARG A 9 2.51 -3.79 3.49
C ARG A 9 2.30 -4.47 4.84
N ARG A 10 3.29 -5.24 5.32
CA ARG A 10 3.15 -5.98 6.58
C ARG A 10 3.04 -5.04 7.78
N ILE A 11 3.88 -4.01 7.83
CA ILE A 11 3.81 -2.97 8.87
C ILE A 11 2.46 -2.29 8.84
N ALA A 12 1.98 -1.89 7.66
CA ALA A 12 0.69 -1.25 7.53
C ALA A 12 -0.48 -2.16 7.95
N SER A 13 -0.40 -3.48 7.73
CA SER A 13 -1.40 -4.44 8.21
C SER A 13 -1.43 -4.52 9.73
N ILE A 14 -0.27 -4.64 10.39
CA ILE A 14 -0.18 -4.71 11.86
C ILE A 14 -0.78 -3.44 12.49
N VAL A 15 -0.45 -2.27 11.93
CA VAL A 15 -1.02 -0.99 12.40
C VAL A 15 -2.51 -0.89 12.13
N ALA A 16 -2.98 -1.41 11.00
CA ALA A 16 -4.40 -1.40 10.66
C ALA A 16 -5.22 -2.25 11.66
N GLU A 17 -4.73 -3.44 12.00
CA GLU A 17 -5.34 -4.34 12.98
C GLU A 17 -5.38 -3.70 14.38
N ASP A 18 -4.27 -3.13 14.84
CA ASP A 18 -4.18 -2.46 16.16
C ASP A 18 -5.12 -1.24 16.26
N MET A 19 -5.29 -0.48 15.17
CA MET A 19 -6.11 0.74 15.17
C MET A 19 -7.54 0.52 14.65
N GLY A 20 -7.93 -0.72 14.35
CA GLY A 20 -9.28 -1.05 13.86
C GLY A 20 -9.62 -0.43 12.50
N THR A 21 -8.63 -0.20 11.63
CA THR A 21 -8.81 0.33 10.27
C THR A 21 -8.42 -0.72 9.22
N THR A 22 -8.49 -0.36 7.93
CA THR A 22 -8.08 -1.24 6.84
C THR A 22 -7.01 -0.59 5.97
N LEU A 23 -6.17 -1.42 5.35
CA LEU A 23 -5.16 -0.96 4.39
C LEU A 23 -5.74 -0.10 3.26
N VAL A 24 -6.98 -0.40 2.84
CA VAL A 24 -7.66 0.34 1.78
C VAL A 24 -7.93 1.78 2.21
N LEU A 25 -8.43 1.98 3.43
CA LEU A 25 -8.68 3.31 4.01
C LEU A 25 -7.36 4.08 4.22
N MET A 26 -6.32 3.39 4.67
CA MET A 26 -4.98 3.97 4.81
C MET A 26 -4.35 4.35 3.47
N LYS A 27 -4.71 3.72 2.35
CA LYS A 27 -4.24 4.13 1.02
C LYS A 27 -5.14 5.15 0.34
N GLY A 28 -6.40 5.25 0.76
CA GLY A 28 -7.38 6.18 0.20
C GLY A 28 -7.03 7.66 0.44
N ALA A 29 -7.78 8.53 -0.24
CA ALA A 29 -7.69 9.99 -0.09
C ALA A 29 -8.40 10.51 1.18
N GLY A 30 -8.95 9.62 2.01
CA GLY A 30 -9.65 9.95 3.26
C GLY A 30 -8.79 10.80 4.19
N ARG A 31 -9.36 11.95 4.60
CA ARG A 31 -8.77 12.93 5.53
C ARG A 31 -9.34 12.85 6.95
N LYS A 32 -10.21 11.87 7.22
CA LYS A 32 -10.76 11.66 8.56
C LYS A 32 -9.62 11.32 9.51
N SER A 33 -9.66 11.85 10.73
CA SER A 33 -8.61 11.61 11.74
C SER A 33 -8.37 10.11 11.96
N GLU A 34 -9.45 9.34 11.94
CA GLU A 34 -9.48 7.86 12.05
C GLU A 34 -8.71 7.14 10.94
N ASP A 35 -8.55 7.74 9.75
CA ASP A 35 -7.77 7.17 8.65
C ASP A 35 -6.36 7.77 8.58
N VAL A 36 -6.22 9.04 8.98
CA VAL A 36 -4.96 9.79 8.90
C VAL A 36 -3.99 9.34 9.96
N TRP A 37 -4.46 9.15 11.20
CA TRP A 37 -3.60 8.78 12.31
C TRP A 37 -2.93 7.40 12.14
N PRO A 38 -3.67 6.31 11.83
CA PRO A 38 -3.04 5.01 11.60
C PRO A 38 -2.06 5.05 10.43
N ARG A 39 -2.37 5.81 9.38
CA ARG A 39 -1.49 6.00 8.22
C ARG A 39 -0.18 6.69 8.61
N GLN A 40 -0.24 7.74 9.43
CA GLN A 40 0.96 8.42 9.91
C GLN A 40 1.83 7.50 10.77
N VAL A 41 1.21 6.70 11.64
CA VAL A 41 1.92 5.71 12.46
C VAL A 41 2.58 4.64 11.60
N ALA A 42 1.88 4.12 10.58
CA ALA A 42 2.45 3.14 9.66
C ALA A 42 3.62 3.72 8.83
N MET A 43 3.54 4.98 8.41
CA MET A 43 4.66 5.69 7.75
C MET A 43 5.86 5.84 8.69
N TYR A 44 5.62 6.20 9.95
CA TYR A 44 6.64 6.33 10.97
C TYR A 44 7.38 5.00 11.21
N LEU A 45 6.63 3.91 11.44
CA LEU A 45 7.19 2.58 11.69
C LEU A 45 7.90 2.02 10.45
N ALA A 46 7.33 2.21 9.25
CA ALA A 46 7.98 1.79 8.01
C ALA A 46 9.32 2.49 7.78
N HIS A 47 9.41 3.78 8.12
CA HIS A 47 10.67 4.51 8.02
C HIS A 47 11.72 4.03 9.03
N HIS A 48 11.31 3.78 10.28
CA HIS A 48 12.23 3.39 11.36
C HIS A 48 12.72 1.94 11.25
N HIS A 49 11.85 1.00 10.90
CA HIS A 49 12.21 -0.42 10.87
C HIS A 49 12.78 -0.86 9.52
N LEU A 50 12.29 -0.33 8.39
CA LEU A 50 12.73 -0.81 7.06
C LEU A 50 13.87 -0.01 6.44
N GLY A 51 14.16 1.18 6.96
CA GLY A 51 15.10 2.12 6.32
C GLY A 51 14.71 2.51 4.89
N LYS A 52 13.43 2.31 4.49
CA LYS A 52 12.97 2.70 3.16
C LYS A 52 12.98 4.21 2.97
N SER A 53 13.20 4.61 1.73
CA SER A 53 13.17 6.02 1.36
C SER A 53 11.76 6.60 1.54
N LEU A 54 11.69 7.86 1.98
CA LEU A 54 10.43 8.61 2.08
C LEU A 54 9.56 8.54 0.82
N PRO A 55 10.09 8.70 -0.42
CA PRO A 55 9.27 8.56 -1.63
C PRO A 55 8.72 7.14 -1.85
N GLU A 56 9.46 6.09 -1.47
CA GLU A 56 8.97 4.70 -1.60
C GLU A 56 7.80 4.43 -0.66
N ILE A 57 7.89 4.94 0.58
CA ILE A 57 6.79 4.91 1.55
C ILE A 57 5.59 5.69 1.03
N GLY A 58 5.80 6.90 0.49
CA GLY A 58 4.75 7.74 -0.08
C GLY A 58 4.00 7.08 -1.24
N ARG A 59 4.72 6.41 -2.14
CA ARG A 59 4.13 5.60 -3.24
C ARG A 59 3.19 4.53 -2.72
N PHE A 60 3.59 3.80 -1.68
CA PHE A 60 2.75 2.75 -1.10
C PHE A 60 1.43 3.27 -0.53
N PHE A 61 1.44 4.44 0.11
CA PHE A 61 0.26 5.06 0.73
C PHE A 61 -0.55 5.95 -0.24
N GLY A 62 -0.64 5.55 -1.50
CA GLY A 62 -1.44 6.22 -2.52
C GLY A 62 -0.72 7.34 -3.27
N ASN A 63 0.55 7.13 -3.63
CA ASN A 63 1.37 8.13 -4.36
C ASN A 63 1.44 9.50 -3.69
N ARG A 64 1.60 9.51 -2.36
CA ARG A 64 1.76 10.74 -1.58
C ARG A 64 3.16 11.30 -1.70
N ASP A 65 3.25 12.62 -1.64
CA ASP A 65 4.54 13.32 -1.64
C ASP A 65 5.42 12.87 -0.47
N HIS A 66 6.72 12.79 -0.73
CA HIS A 66 7.73 12.45 0.28
C HIS A 66 7.71 13.43 1.48
N THR A 67 7.34 14.70 1.25
CA THR A 67 7.13 15.69 2.31
C THR A 67 5.96 15.31 3.22
N THR A 68 4.89 14.70 2.69
CA THR A 68 3.78 14.19 3.51
C THR A 68 4.26 13.10 4.47
N VAL A 69 5.15 12.21 4.00
CA VAL A 69 5.75 11.17 4.84
C VAL A 69 6.64 11.82 5.91
N LEU A 70 7.46 12.80 5.55
CA LEU A 70 8.27 13.55 6.51
C LEU A 70 7.41 14.23 7.59
N HIS A 71 6.33 14.88 7.20
CA HIS A 71 5.39 15.51 8.13
C HIS A 71 4.73 14.48 9.05
N ALA A 72 4.34 13.31 8.52
CA ALA A 72 3.78 12.21 9.30
C ALA A 72 4.77 11.70 10.35
N VAL A 73 6.01 11.42 9.96
CA VAL A 73 7.08 10.94 10.85
C VAL A 73 7.32 11.94 11.99
N ARG A 74 7.43 13.24 11.67
CA ARG A 74 7.61 14.30 12.67
C ARG A 74 6.41 14.39 13.61
N ALA A 75 5.18 14.40 13.07
CA ALA A 75 3.97 14.50 13.87
C ALA A 75 3.85 13.35 14.88
N VAL A 76 4.11 12.10 14.46
CA VAL A 76 4.08 10.94 15.35
C VAL A 76 5.18 11.02 16.41
N THR A 77 6.38 11.43 16.01
CA THR A 77 7.53 11.59 16.93
C THR A 77 7.23 12.61 18.03
N GLU A 78 6.72 13.79 17.67
CA GLU A 78 6.40 14.83 18.65
C GLU A 78 5.25 14.42 19.56
N LYS A 79 4.23 13.74 19.02
CA LYS A 79 3.11 13.25 19.82
C LYS A 79 3.56 12.17 20.81
N ALA A 80 4.45 11.28 20.39
CA ALA A 80 5.02 10.24 21.25
C ALA A 80 5.91 10.81 22.37
N LYS A 81 6.53 11.99 22.17
CA LYS A 81 7.28 12.66 23.24
C LYS A 81 6.38 13.23 24.34
N MET A 82 5.17 13.64 23.97
CA MET A 82 4.22 14.27 24.90
C MET A 82 3.29 13.26 25.57
N ASP A 83 3.06 12.10 24.95
CA ASP A 83 2.14 11.07 25.41
C ASP A 83 2.89 9.75 25.63
N GLU A 84 3.13 9.43 26.90
CA GLU A 84 3.81 8.20 27.30
C GLU A 84 2.99 6.94 26.99
N GLY A 85 1.65 7.03 27.01
CA GLY A 85 0.78 5.93 26.60
C GLY A 85 0.90 5.63 25.11
N LEU A 86 0.98 6.68 24.28
CA LEU A 86 1.28 6.54 22.87
C LEU A 86 2.69 5.97 22.64
N ALA A 87 3.69 6.45 23.37
CA ALA A 87 5.05 5.93 23.26
C ALA A 87 5.11 4.42 23.58
N GLY A 88 4.41 4.00 24.65
CA GLY A 88 4.26 2.59 25.00
C GLY A 88 3.60 1.77 23.90
N ARG A 89 2.52 2.29 23.30
CA ARG A 89 1.83 1.63 22.18
C ARG A 89 2.71 1.51 20.93
N LEU A 90 3.44 2.56 20.57
CA LEU A 90 4.40 2.52 19.45
C LEU A 90 5.50 1.50 19.69
N LYS A 91 6.00 1.40 20.93
CA LYS A 91 7.00 0.39 21.31
C LYS A 91 6.42 -1.03 21.21
N ALA A 92 5.18 -1.24 21.63
CA ALA A 92 4.50 -2.53 21.49
C ALA A 92 4.33 -2.92 20.01
N LEU A 93 3.91 -1.98 19.16
CA LEU A 93 3.83 -2.17 17.71
C LEU A 93 5.20 -2.49 17.10
N GLY A 94 6.25 -1.78 17.51
CA GLY A 94 7.63 -2.07 17.10
C GLY A 94 8.03 -3.50 17.47
N GLY A 95 7.75 -3.93 18.70
CA GLY A 95 8.02 -5.31 19.13
C GLY A 95 7.28 -6.37 18.33
N LEU A 96 6.04 -6.11 17.89
CA LEU A 96 5.30 -7.00 16.99
C LEU A 96 5.94 -7.08 15.60
N ILE A 97 6.49 -5.97 15.11
CA ILE A 97 7.19 -5.90 13.83
C ILE A 97 8.50 -6.69 13.92
N ASP A 98 9.28 -6.50 14.98
CA ASP A 98 10.54 -7.20 15.21
C ASP A 98 10.30 -8.71 15.42
N ALA A 99 9.23 -9.10 16.12
CA ALA A 99 8.83 -10.49 16.26
C ALA A 99 8.39 -11.09 14.92
N ALA A 100 7.70 -10.32 14.06
CA ALA A 100 7.34 -10.77 12.73
C ALA A 100 8.57 -10.97 11.84
N GLU A 101 9.58 -10.11 11.96
CA GLU A 101 10.89 -10.28 11.31
C GLU A 101 11.57 -11.56 11.78
N ALA A 102 11.61 -11.81 13.10
CA ALA A 102 12.20 -13.01 13.67
C ALA A 102 11.49 -14.30 13.20
N ALA A 103 10.16 -14.30 13.10
CA ALA A 103 9.39 -15.43 12.58
C ALA A 103 9.71 -15.73 11.10
N LEU A 104 9.92 -14.69 10.28
CA LEU A 104 10.27 -14.81 8.85
C LEU A 104 11.71 -15.31 8.62
N SER A 105 12.58 -15.28 9.63
CA SER A 105 13.89 -15.95 9.58
C SER A 105 13.77 -17.48 9.70
N VAL A 106 12.71 -18.00 10.32
CA VAL A 106 12.54 -19.45 10.60
C VAL A 106 11.88 -20.19 9.42
N GLU A 107 11.02 -19.55 8.64
CA GLU A 107 10.27 -20.19 7.54
C GLU A 107 11.09 -20.47 6.26
N ALA A 108 12.38 -20.12 6.22
CA ALA A 108 13.25 -20.43 5.07
C ALA A 108 13.61 -21.93 4.92
N SER A 109 13.09 -22.80 5.80
CA SER A 109 13.18 -24.25 5.68
C SER A 109 11.85 -24.88 5.22
N ILE A 110 11.11 -24.20 4.33
CA ILE A 110 9.96 -24.77 3.61
C ILE A 110 10.31 -24.73 2.11
N PRO A 111 10.42 -25.89 1.42
CA PRO A 111 10.69 -25.90 -0.01
C PRO A 111 9.54 -25.21 -0.77
N PRO A 112 9.83 -24.50 -1.88
CA PRO A 112 8.78 -23.86 -2.67
C PRO A 112 7.83 -24.92 -3.22
N GLU A 113 6.53 -24.77 -2.93
CA GLU A 113 5.51 -25.53 -3.66
C GLU A 113 5.67 -25.26 -5.17
N PRO A 114 5.59 -26.29 -6.03
CA PRO A 114 5.82 -26.12 -7.47
C PRO A 114 4.78 -25.16 -8.05
N GLU A 115 5.27 -24.17 -8.82
CA GLU A 115 4.48 -23.18 -9.54
C GLU A 115 3.27 -23.81 -10.24
N LEU A 116 2.07 -23.55 -9.71
CA LEU A 116 0.83 -23.75 -10.44
C LEU A 116 0.49 -22.46 -11.21
N VAL A 117 1.15 -22.23 -12.34
CA VAL A 117 0.67 -21.21 -13.31
C VAL A 117 -0.47 -21.81 -14.10
N PRO A 118 -1.69 -21.26 -13.97
CA PRO A 118 -2.42 -20.95 -15.20
C PRO A 118 -3.29 -19.70 -15.07
N HIS A 119 -3.03 -18.67 -15.88
CA HIS A 119 -4.13 -17.90 -16.45
C HIS A 119 -3.76 -17.27 -17.79
N PRO A 120 -4.18 -17.84 -18.93
CA PRO A 120 -4.26 -17.07 -20.16
C PRO A 120 -5.47 -16.13 -20.06
N ALA A 121 -5.23 -14.82 -20.09
CA ALA A 121 -6.29 -13.84 -20.32
C ALA A 121 -6.93 -14.12 -21.70
N PRO A 122 -8.27 -14.18 -21.83
CA PRO A 122 -8.89 -14.28 -23.15
C PRO A 122 -8.65 -12.98 -23.93
N PRO A 123 -8.43 -13.03 -25.25
CA PRO A 123 -8.25 -11.82 -26.05
C PRO A 123 -9.55 -11.00 -26.06
N VAL A 124 -9.44 -9.73 -25.70
CA VAL A 124 -10.48 -8.72 -25.97
C VAL A 124 -10.62 -8.53 -27.48
N PRO A 125 -11.81 -8.68 -28.08
CA PRO A 125 -12.00 -8.29 -29.47
C PRO A 125 -11.96 -6.76 -29.58
N VAL A 126 -10.93 -6.24 -30.25
CA VAL A 126 -10.87 -4.85 -30.69
C VAL A 126 -11.71 -4.75 -31.96
N ALA A 127 -12.92 -4.22 -31.85
CA ALA A 127 -13.70 -3.81 -33.03
C ALA A 127 -13.17 -2.45 -33.52
N VAL A 128 -12.30 -2.47 -34.53
CA VAL A 128 -11.88 -1.27 -35.28
C VAL A 128 -12.90 -0.98 -36.39
N LEU A 129 -13.56 0.16 -36.22
CA LEU A 129 -14.05 1.14 -37.21
C LEU A 129 -14.00 0.77 -38.71
N THR A 130 -15.14 0.89 -39.41
CA THR A 130 -15.19 1.54 -40.74
C THR A 130 -16.65 1.85 -41.11
N ALA A 131 -16.98 3.14 -41.11
CA ALA A 131 -18.01 3.70 -41.97
C ALA A 131 -17.40 3.94 -43.36
N PRO A 132 -18.17 3.83 -44.43
CA PRO A 132 -18.39 5.06 -45.21
C PRO A 132 -19.83 5.22 -45.74
N LEU A 133 -20.37 6.43 -45.56
CA LEU A 133 -21.24 7.12 -46.53
C LEU A 133 -20.37 7.61 -47.71
N PRO A 134 -20.88 8.15 -48.85
CA PRO A 134 -22.25 8.26 -49.38
C PRO A 134 -22.36 7.86 -50.89
N ALA A 135 -23.56 7.92 -51.49
CA ALA A 135 -23.84 8.77 -52.67
C ALA A 135 -25.20 8.43 -53.31
N THR A 136 -25.97 9.48 -53.52
CA THR A 136 -27.17 9.63 -54.33
C THR A 136 -26.98 9.18 -55.78
N ASP A 137 -27.97 8.50 -56.36
CA ASP A 137 -28.47 8.83 -57.71
C ASP A 137 -29.95 8.43 -57.84
N GLU A 138 -30.74 9.39 -58.32
CA GLU A 138 -32.11 9.33 -58.86
C GLU A 138 -32.18 8.42 -60.14
N PRO A 139 -33.23 8.42 -60.98
CA PRO A 139 -34.67 8.21 -60.76
C PRO A 139 -35.25 7.13 -61.73
N ALA A 140 -36.59 7.02 -61.76
CA ALA A 140 -37.46 6.66 -62.90
C ALA A 140 -38.24 5.32 -62.86
N ALA A 141 -39.57 5.50 -62.79
CA ALA A 141 -40.61 4.86 -63.61
C ALA A 141 -40.84 3.34 -63.48
N ARG A 142 -42.02 2.95 -62.98
CA ARG A 142 -43.25 2.80 -63.78
C ARG A 142 -44.47 2.52 -62.90
#